data_AF-A0A0G0YRK0-F1
#
_entry.id   AF-A0A0G0YRK0-F1
#
_cell.length_a   1.000
_cell.length_b   1.000
_cell.length_c   1.000
_cell.angle_alpha   90.00
_cell.angle_beta   90.00
_cell.angle_gamma   90.00
#
_symmetry.space_group_name_H-M   'P 1'
#
loop_
_entity.id
_entity.type
_entity.pdbx_description
1 polymer ?
#
loop_
_entity_poly.entity_id
_entity_poly.type
_entity_poly.pdbx_seq_one_letter_code
_entity_poly.pdbx_strand_id
1 'polypeptide(L)' 'MPGSMIFVEQVIRTLLKEEGPKDKQTLVREVADQMNISELDSYIEATLDNMIGTGKIDLDENGKVHI' A
#
# COMPACT_ATOMS: atom_id res chain seq x y z
N MET A 1 10.02 14.23 -2.17
CA MET A 1 9.47 14.84 -0.95
C MET A 1 9.24 13.73 0.08
N PRO A 2 9.89 13.76 1.26
CA PRO A 2 9.75 12.72 2.28
C PRO A 2 8.36 12.61 2.91
N GLY A 3 7.60 13.73 2.93
CA GLY A 3 6.28 13.79 3.55
C GLY A 3 5.19 12.97 2.84
N SER A 4 5.23 12.89 1.52
CA SER A 4 4.25 12.13 0.72
C SER A 4 4.38 10.61 0.92
N MET A 5 5.60 10.13 1.19
CA MET A 5 5.90 8.70 1.35
C MET A 5 5.33 8.16 2.65
N ILE A 6 5.50 8.93 3.73
CA ILE A 6 4.93 8.63 5.05
C ILE A 6 3.40 8.56 4.97
N PHE A 7 2.79 9.43 4.16
CA PHE A 7 1.33 9.46 3.99
C PHE A 7 0.80 8.22 3.26
N VAL A 8 1.47 7.79 2.17
CA VAL A 8 1.12 6.55 1.46
C VAL A 8 1.25 5.32 2.38
N GLU A 9 2.36 5.21 3.13
CA GLU A 9 2.52 4.10 4.08
C GLU A 9 1.41 4.05 5.14
N GLN A 10 0.97 5.21 5.64
CA GLN A 10 -0.13 5.27 6.59
C GLN A 10 -1.45 4.82 5.99
N VAL A 11 -1.78 5.26 4.78
CA VAL A 11 -3.02 4.87 4.08
C VAL A 11 -3.03 3.37 3.81
N ILE A 12 -1.92 2.81 3.31
CA ILE A 12 -1.75 1.36 3.14
C ILE A 12 -2.05 0.61 4.44
N ARG A 13 -1.48 1.06 5.56
CA ARG A 13 -1.70 0.41 6.86
C ARG A 13 -3.14 0.52 7.35
N THR A 14 -3.80 1.65 7.11
CA THR A 14 -5.19 1.85 7.51
C THR A 14 -6.10 0.90 6.74
N LEU A 15 -5.97 0.85 5.41
CA LEU A 15 -6.77 -0.04 4.55
C LEU A 15 -6.60 -1.51 4.93
N LEU A 16 -5.36 -1.96 5.14
CA LEU A 16 -5.09 -3.35 5.55
C LEU A 16 -5.65 -3.70 6.93
N LYS A 17 -5.71 -2.72 7.86
CA LYS A 17 -6.27 -2.93 9.20
C LYS A 17 -7.79 -2.93 9.23
N GLU A 18 -8.42 -2.06 8.45
CA GLU A 18 -9.88 -1.89 8.44
C GLU A 18 -10.58 -2.92 7.54
N GLU A 19 -9.99 -3.21 6.38
CA GLU A 19 -10.61 -4.04 5.35
C GLU A 19 -9.97 -5.43 5.24
N GLY A 20 -8.80 -5.62 5.85
CA GLY A 20 -8.08 -6.89 5.88
C GLY A 20 -7.21 -7.15 4.65
N PRO A 21 -6.73 -8.40 4.50
CA PRO A 21 -5.77 -8.77 3.46
C PRO A 21 -6.34 -8.65 2.04
N LYS A 22 -5.58 -8.05 1.13
CA LYS A 22 -6.00 -7.83 -0.25
C LYS A 22 -4.85 -7.86 -1.25
N ASP A 23 -5.20 -8.07 -2.51
CA ASP A 23 -4.22 -8.15 -3.60
C ASP A 23 -3.49 -6.81 -3.77
N LYS A 24 -2.21 -6.89 -4.16
CA LYS A 24 -1.35 -5.73 -4.37
C LYS A 24 -1.99 -4.65 -5.25
N GLN A 25 -2.56 -5.04 -6.40
CA GLN A 25 -3.17 -4.09 -7.35
C GLN A 25 -4.44 -3.44 -6.79
N THR A 26 -5.25 -4.20 -6.04
CA THR A 26 -6.45 -3.67 -5.38
C THR A 26 -6.07 -2.62 -4.35
N LEU A 27 -5.07 -2.93 -3.52
CA LEU A 27 -4.56 -2.00 -2.52
C LEU A 27 -3.98 -0.72 -3.13
N VAL A 28 -3.22 -0.84 -4.23
CA VAL A 28 -2.67 0.33 -4.95
C VAL A 28 -3.79 1.26 -5.43
N ARG A 29 -4.83 0.72 -6.06
CA ARG A 29 -5.99 1.50 -6.52
C ARG A 29 -6.72 2.19 -5.38
N GLU A 30 -7.02 1.47 -4.31
CA GLU A 30 -7.74 2.03 -3.17
C GLU A 30 -6.93 3.14 -2.48
N VAL A 31 -5.61 2.97 -2.36
CA VAL A 31 -4.72 4.03 -1.84
C VAL A 31 -4.76 5.25 -2.77
N ALA A 32 -4.71 5.04 -4.09
CA ALA A 32 -4.77 6.12 -5.08
C ALA A 32 -6.10 6.88 -5.01
N ASP A 33 -7.22 6.16 -4.89
CA ASP A 33 -8.57 6.71 -4.74
C ASP A 33 -8.73 7.48 -3.43
N GLN A 34 -8.28 6.90 -2.30
CA GLN A 34 -8.38 7.53 -0.98
C GLN A 34 -7.55 8.81 -0.88
N MET A 35 -6.42 8.85 -1.59
CA MET A 35 -5.53 10.01 -1.62
C MET A 35 -5.84 11.00 -2.77
N ASN A 36 -6.78 10.69 -3.67
CA ASN A 36 -7.06 11.44 -4.90
C ASN A 36 -5.80 11.69 -5.75
N ILE A 37 -4.92 10.69 -5.88
CA ILE A 37 -3.63 10.76 -6.60
C ILE A 37 -3.49 9.65 -7.64
N SER A 38 -4.52 9.46 -8.46
CA SER A 38 -4.58 8.44 -9.52
C SER A 38 -3.42 8.46 -10.54
N GLU A 39 -2.62 9.53 -10.57
CA GLU A 39 -1.41 9.62 -11.41
C GLU A 39 -0.15 9.03 -10.74
N LEU A 40 -0.25 8.59 -9.48
CA LEU A 40 0.89 8.15 -8.65
C LEU A 40 0.89 6.64 -8.35
N ASP A 41 0.19 5.82 -9.14
CA ASP A 41 0.14 4.36 -8.96
C ASP A 41 1.55 3.74 -8.84
N SER A 42 2.48 4.13 -9.71
CA SER A 42 3.87 3.63 -9.66
C SER A 42 4.61 4.01 -8.38
N TYR A 43 4.28 5.16 -7.78
CA TYR A 43 4.86 5.59 -6.50
C TYR A 43 4.28 4.80 -5.33
N ILE A 44 2.97 4.52 -5.36
CA ILE A 44 2.30 3.69 -4.38
C ILE A 44 2.84 2.25 -4.46
N GLU A 45 2.99 1.70 -5.67
CA GLU A 45 3.61 0.39 -5.89
C GLU A 45 5.03 0.33 -5.33
N ALA A 46 5.88 1.31 -5.63
CA ALA A 46 7.25 1.35 -5.11
C ALA A 46 7.29 1.46 -3.58
N THR A 47 6.36 2.20 -2.99
CA THR A 47 6.23 2.31 -1.53
C THR A 47 5.79 0.98 -0.93
N LEU A 48 4.83 0.32 -1.54
CA LEU A 48 4.32 -0.98 -1.12
C LEU A 48 5.40 -2.06 -1.21
N ASP A 49 6.17 -2.11 -2.30
CA ASP A 49 7.30 -3.03 -2.45
C ASP A 49 8.41 -2.77 -1.43
N ASN A 50 8.65 -1.50 -1.09
CA ASN A 50 9.59 -1.15 -0.03
C ASN A 50 9.09 -1.63 1.33
N MET A 51 7.80 -1.49 1.63
CA MET A 51 7.21 -1.98 2.87
C MET A 51 7.32 -3.51 2.99
N ILE A 52 7.09 -4.25 1.90
CA ILE A 52 7.28 -5.71 1.85
C ILE A 52 8.76 -6.04 2.07
N GLY A 53 9.66 -5.40 1.31
CA GLY A 53 11.10 -5.66 1.39
C GLY A 53 11.74 -5.30 2.74
N THR A 54 11.12 -4.39 3.50
CA THR A 54 11.56 -4.01 4.85
C THR A 54 10.86 -4.78 5.98
N GLY A 55 9.95 -5.71 5.66
CA GLY A 55 9.19 -6.49 6.64
C GLY A 55 8.18 -5.66 7.44
N LYS A 56 7.75 -4.51 6.89
CA LYS A 56 6.72 -3.66 7.51
C LYS A 56 5.30 -4.21 7.33
N ILE A 57 5.12 -5.02 6.28
CA ILE A 57 3.91 -5.75 5.86
C ILE A 57 4.36 -7.06 5.20
N ASP A 58 3.49 -8.05 5.21
CA ASP A 58 3.77 -9.38 4.67
C ASP A 58 2.96 -9.63 3.39
N LEU A 59 3.53 -10.46 2.51
CA LEU A 59 2.87 -10.98 1.31
C LEU A 59 2.67 -12.49 1.50
N ASP A 60 1.43 -12.94 1.49
CA ASP A 60 1.10 -14.35 1.66
C ASP A 60 1.33 -15.17 0.38
N GLU A 61 1.20 -16.50 0.51
CA GLU A 61 1.32 -17.44 -0.61
C GLU A 61 0.23 -17.29 -1.68
N ASN A 62 -0.84 -16.55 -1.39
CA ASN A 62 -1.92 -16.23 -2.31
C ASN A 62 -1.72 -14.88 -3.02
N GLY A 63 -0.62 -14.16 -2.74
CA GLY A 63 -0.34 -12.84 -3.30
C GLY A 63 -1.09 -11.69 -2.62
N LYS A 64 -1.65 -11.92 -1.43
CA LYS A 64 -2.33 -10.90 -0.63
C LYS A 64 -1.38 -10.24 0.36
N VAL A 65 -1.52 -8.93 0.46
CA VAL A 65 -0.77 -8.10 1.41
C VAL A 65 -1.53 -8.05 2.73
N HIS A 66 -0.82 -8.19 3.86
CA HIS A 66 -1.38 -8.07 5.20
C HIS A 66 -0.39 -7.46 6.22
N ILE A 67 -0.88 -7.15 7.42
CA ILE A 67 -0.12 -6.62 8.57
C ILE A 67 -0.09 -7.66 9.70
#